data_AF-A0A1H4GBT5-F1
#
_entry.id   AF-A0A1H4GBT5-F1
#
_cell.length_a   1.000
_cell.length_b   1.000
_cell.length_c   1.000
_cell.angle_alpha   90.00
_cell.angle_beta   90.00
_cell.angle_gamma   90.00
#
_symmetry.space_group_name_H-M   'P 1'
#
loop_
_entity.id
_entity.type
_entity.pdbx_description
1 polymer ?
#
loop_
_entity_poly.entity_id
_entity_poly.type
_entity_poly.pdbx_seq_one_letter_code
_entity_poly.pdbx_strand_id
1 'polypeptide(L)'
;MTLKKYAALSGCLAITMLSFSTRSQTKAVLFDGYLVAGYVDHGGFINCTGPSIKFTKKPYSVLLGLLPSLRIKEDKVAPGATKNSALTPNLGFGISAAFHHLALQLPFYYNAKTTVKNGKWNPGIGLGYKF
;
A
#
# COMPACT_ATOMS: atom_id res chain seq x y z
N MET A 1 -60.20 4.64 -1.49
CA MET A 1 -59.24 5.74 -1.75
C MET A 1 -57.80 5.45 -1.28
N THR A 2 -57.57 4.36 -0.56
CA THR A 2 -56.31 4.04 0.13
C THR A 2 -55.27 3.32 -0.76
N LEU A 3 -55.72 2.53 -1.74
CA LEU A 3 -54.84 1.73 -2.61
C LEU A 3 -53.95 2.59 -3.55
N LYS A 4 -54.47 3.73 -4.03
CA LYS A 4 -53.71 4.67 -4.90
C LYS A 4 -52.54 5.34 -4.17
N LYS A 5 -52.62 5.54 -2.86
CA LYS A 5 -51.56 6.15 -2.05
C LYS A 5 -50.35 5.23 -1.90
N TYR A 6 -50.59 3.92 -1.71
CA TYR A 6 -49.51 2.93 -1.61
C TYR A 6 -48.82 2.68 -2.96
N ALA A 7 -49.58 2.68 -4.07
CA ALA A 7 -49.00 2.57 -5.40
C ALA A 7 -48.08 3.76 -5.73
N ALA A 8 -48.47 4.98 -5.37
CA ALA A 8 -47.65 6.18 -5.56
C ALA A 8 -46.39 6.18 -4.68
N LEU A 9 -46.50 5.69 -3.43
CA LEU A 9 -45.38 5.61 -2.50
C LEU A 9 -44.35 4.56 -2.92
N SER A 10 -44.80 3.38 -3.36
CA SER A 10 -43.92 2.33 -3.89
C SER A 10 -43.27 2.73 -5.22
N GLY A 11 -43.98 3.48 -6.06
CA GLY A 11 -43.43 4.04 -7.30
C GLY A 11 -42.30 5.04 -7.05
N CYS A 12 -42.47 5.95 -6.08
CA CYS A 12 -41.41 6.92 -5.72
C CYS A 12 -40.16 6.23 -5.17
N LEU A 13 -40.32 5.19 -4.35
CA LEU A 13 -39.20 4.46 -3.77
C LEU A 13 -38.39 3.70 -4.85
N ALA A 14 -39.08 3.13 -5.84
CA ALA A 14 -38.43 2.45 -6.97
C ALA A 14 -37.65 3.41 -7.88
N ILE A 15 -38.19 4.61 -8.16
CA ILE A 15 -37.52 5.63 -9.00
C ILE A 15 -36.28 6.21 -8.32
N THR A 16 -36.30 6.32 -6.99
CA THR A 16 -35.15 6.81 -6.21
C THR A 16 -33.99 5.81 -6.22
N MET A 17 -34.28 4.50 -6.18
CA MET A 17 -33.28 3.43 -6.26
C MET A 17 -32.64 3.32 -7.65
N LEU A 18 -33.38 3.62 -8.72
CA LEU A 18 -32.89 3.56 -10.11
C LEU A 18 -32.03 4.77 -10.52
N SER A 19 -32.04 5.84 -9.72
CA SER A 19 -31.31 7.08 -10.01
C SER A 19 -29.91 7.13 -9.39
N PHE A 20 -29.51 6.12 -8.61
CA PHE A 20 -28.15 5.99 -8.09
C PHE A 20 -27.24 5.30 -9.11
N SER A 21 -26.81 6.06 -10.13
CA SER A 21 -25.62 5.70 -10.89
C SER A 21 -24.40 6.22 -10.14
N THR A 22 -23.83 5.39 -9.26
CA THR A 22 -22.47 5.65 -8.76
C THR A 22 -21.53 5.56 -9.95
N ARG A 23 -21.20 6.69 -10.57
CA ARG A 23 -20.05 6.77 -11.48
C ARG A 23 -18.83 6.48 -10.62
N SER A 24 -18.41 5.22 -10.58
CA SER A 24 -17.05 4.86 -10.17
C SER A 24 -16.14 5.47 -11.23
N GLN A 25 -15.79 6.74 -11.05
CA GLN A 25 -14.67 7.33 -11.75
C GLN A 25 -13.45 6.62 -11.18
N THR A 26 -13.03 5.54 -11.86
CA THR A 26 -11.81 4.82 -11.57
C THR A 26 -10.66 5.78 -11.83
N LYS A 27 -10.32 6.61 -10.83
CA LYS A 27 -9.06 7.33 -10.84
C LYS A 27 -8.00 6.25 -10.83
N ALA A 28 -7.20 6.18 -11.88
CA ALA A 28 -6.00 5.36 -11.86
C ALA A 28 -5.09 5.93 -10.77
N VAL A 29 -5.17 5.36 -9.57
CA VAL A 29 -4.25 5.69 -8.48
C VAL A 29 -3.15 4.63 -8.53
N LEU A 30 -1.92 5.05 -8.83
CA LEU A 30 -0.77 4.16 -8.91
C LEU A 30 -0.37 3.58 -7.54
N PHE A 31 -0.95 4.09 -6.44
CA PHE A 31 -0.65 3.69 -5.06
C PHE A 31 -1.91 3.68 -4.18
N ASP A 32 -1.99 2.78 -3.20
CA ASP A 32 -3.17 2.52 -2.35
C ASP A 32 -3.38 3.54 -1.22
N GLY A 33 -2.66 4.66 -1.23
CA GLY A 33 -2.80 5.75 -0.25
C GLY A 33 -2.11 5.49 1.09
N TYR A 34 -0.95 4.83 1.09
CA TYR A 34 -0.11 4.67 2.28
C TYR A 34 1.24 5.33 2.05
N LEU A 35 1.76 5.96 3.10
CA LEU A 35 3.16 6.37 3.20
C LEU A 35 3.75 5.74 4.46
N VAL A 36 4.76 4.88 4.30
CA VAL A 36 5.35 4.11 5.38
C VAL A 36 6.85 4.36 5.45
N ALA A 37 7.37 4.58 6.64
CA ALA A 37 8.80 4.58 6.91
C ALA A 37 9.16 3.45 7.87
N GLY A 38 10.37 2.93 7.78
CA GLY A 38 10.77 1.82 8.64
C GLY A 38 12.21 1.41 8.50
N TYR A 39 12.50 0.21 9.00
CA TYR A 39 13.84 -0.35 9.05
C TYR A 39 13.88 -1.76 8.49
N VAL A 40 14.93 -2.06 7.73
CA VAL A 40 15.19 -3.37 7.15
C VAL A 40 16.67 -3.51 6.82
N ASP A 41 17.25 -4.67 7.17
CA ASP A 41 18.64 -5.01 6.86
C ASP A 41 19.61 -3.84 7.10
N HIS A 42 19.68 -3.38 8.35
CA HIS A 42 20.64 -2.37 8.78
C HIS A 42 20.50 -1.00 8.09
N GLY A 43 19.33 -0.69 7.55
CA GLY A 43 19.05 0.57 6.86
C GLY A 43 17.59 0.98 6.95
N GLY A 44 17.32 2.24 6.68
CA GLY A 44 15.97 2.78 6.61
C GLY A 44 15.29 2.51 5.27
N PHE A 45 13.99 2.69 5.24
CA PHE A 45 13.22 2.80 4.01
C PHE A 45 12.07 3.79 4.16
N ILE A 46 11.62 4.33 3.04
CA ILE A 46 10.33 4.99 2.89
C ILE A 46 9.65 4.35 1.68
N ASN A 47 8.37 4.02 1.78
CA ASN A 47 7.62 3.44 0.67
C ASN A 47 6.18 3.93 0.59
N CYS A 48 5.62 3.67 -0.58
CA CYS A 48 4.19 3.65 -0.81
C CYS A 48 3.73 2.21 -1.02
N THR A 49 2.43 1.97 -0.95
CA THR A 49 1.82 0.66 -1.26
C THR A 49 1.15 0.68 -2.63
N GLY A 50 1.23 -0.39 -3.40
CA GLY A 50 0.46 -0.59 -4.62
C GLY A 50 1.32 -1.04 -5.81
N PRO A 51 0.77 -1.86 -6.72
CA PRO A 51 -0.56 -2.51 -6.67
C PRO A 51 -0.69 -3.57 -5.56
N SER A 52 -1.91 -3.83 -5.07
CA SER A 52 -2.18 -4.78 -3.98
C SER A 52 -3.52 -5.50 -4.08
N ILE A 53 -3.63 -6.63 -3.38
CA ILE A 53 -4.90 -7.27 -3.03
C ILE A 53 -5.30 -6.72 -1.66
N LYS A 54 -6.52 -6.16 -1.54
CA LYS A 54 -6.96 -5.40 -0.36
C LYS A 54 -8.27 -5.91 0.19
N PHE A 55 -8.31 -6.09 1.50
CA PHE A 55 -9.53 -6.25 2.28
C PHE A 55 -9.76 -5.00 3.13
N THR A 56 -10.97 -4.43 3.11
CA THR A 56 -11.29 -3.23 3.89
C THR A 56 -12.65 -3.38 4.56
N LYS A 57 -12.67 -3.25 5.88
CA LYS A 57 -13.88 -3.15 6.69
C LYS A 57 -13.63 -2.08 7.75
N LYS A 58 -14.20 -0.88 7.54
CA LYS A 58 -13.95 0.28 8.42
C LYS A 58 -14.09 -0.11 9.91
N PRO A 59 -13.16 0.33 10.78
CA PRO A 59 -12.01 1.21 10.52
C PRO A 59 -10.73 0.49 10.02
N TYR A 60 -10.81 -0.82 9.75
CA TYR A 60 -9.67 -1.67 9.42
C TYR A 60 -9.45 -1.81 7.90
N SER A 61 -8.18 -1.93 7.51
CA SER A 61 -7.82 -2.44 6.19
C SER A 61 -6.55 -3.26 6.25
N VAL A 62 -6.50 -4.34 5.47
CA VAL A 62 -5.32 -5.19 5.29
C VAL A 62 -5.07 -5.30 3.79
N LEU A 63 -3.81 -5.15 3.38
CA LEU A 63 -3.39 -5.31 2.00
C LEU A 63 -2.12 -6.15 1.91
N LEU A 64 -2.03 -6.94 0.85
CA LEU A 64 -0.85 -7.67 0.42
C LEU A 64 -0.48 -7.15 -0.96
N GLY A 65 0.71 -6.59 -1.13
CA GLY A 65 1.07 -5.98 -2.39
C GLY A 65 2.51 -5.55 -2.53
N LEU A 66 2.77 -4.87 -3.64
CA LEU A 66 4.06 -4.30 -3.97
C LEU A 66 4.30 -3.00 -3.22
N LEU A 67 5.57 -2.74 -2.92
CA LEU A 67 6.05 -1.61 -2.12
C LEU A 67 7.11 -0.83 -2.89
N PRO A 68 6.72 0.11 -3.78
CA PRO A 68 7.66 1.06 -4.38
C PRO A 68 8.37 1.86 -3.29
N SER A 69 9.69 1.74 -3.21
CA SER A 69 10.45 2.17 -2.04
C SER A 69 11.73 2.92 -2.39
N LEU A 70 12.14 3.80 -1.49
CA LEU A 70 13.49 4.30 -1.39
C LEU A 70 14.16 3.64 -0.18
N ARG A 71 15.30 2.98 -0.41
CA ARG A 71 16.16 2.41 0.62
C ARG A 71 17.22 3.43 0.99
N ILE A 72 17.39 3.62 2.30
CA ILE A 72 18.37 4.53 2.90
C ILE A 72 19.39 3.65 3.63
N LYS A 73 20.51 3.37 2.96
CA LYS A 73 21.54 2.49 3.49
C LYS A 73 22.89 2.84 2.87
N GLU A 74 23.89 3.03 3.72
CA GLU A 74 25.27 3.22 3.29
C GLU A 74 25.81 1.98 2.59
N ASP A 75 26.46 2.16 1.44
CA ASP A 75 27.14 1.08 0.73
C ASP A 75 28.54 0.87 1.30
N LYS A 76 28.68 -0.21 2.07
CA LYS A 76 29.94 -0.59 2.72
C LYS A 76 30.76 -1.47 1.78
N VAL A 77 31.65 -0.83 1.02
CA VAL A 77 32.58 -1.47 0.07
C VAL A 77 34.03 -1.36 0.54
N ALA A 78 34.91 -2.17 -0.05
CA ALA A 78 36.35 -2.11 0.22
C ALA A 78 36.95 -0.74 -0.19
N PRO A 79 38.04 -0.28 0.44
CA PRO A 79 38.70 0.96 0.05
C PRO A 79 39.07 0.97 -1.45
N GLY A 80 38.74 2.06 -2.14
CA GLY A 80 39.01 2.23 -3.57
C GLY A 80 37.99 1.55 -4.51
N ALA A 81 37.02 0.79 -3.98
CA ALA A 81 35.94 0.23 -4.79
C ALA A 81 34.87 1.29 -5.11
N THR A 82 34.14 1.09 -6.21
CA THR A 82 32.96 1.89 -6.53
C THR A 82 31.85 1.63 -5.50
N LYS A 83 31.15 2.69 -5.11
CA LYS A 83 30.06 2.66 -4.12
C LYS A 83 28.75 3.12 -4.73
N ASN A 84 27.65 2.48 -4.34
CA ASN A 84 26.31 2.94 -4.65
C ASN A 84 25.96 4.20 -3.84
N SER A 85 24.93 4.92 -4.31
CA SER A 85 24.30 5.98 -3.53
C SER A 85 23.74 5.45 -2.21
N ALA A 86 23.79 6.25 -1.14
CA ALA A 86 23.15 5.91 0.13
C ALA A 86 21.61 5.84 0.02
N LEU A 87 21.04 6.51 -0.99
CA LEU A 87 19.63 6.47 -1.33
C LEU A 87 19.45 5.71 -2.65
N THR A 88 18.70 4.62 -2.63
CA THR A 88 18.48 3.77 -3.82
C THR A 88 17.01 3.42 -4.01
N PRO A 89 16.53 3.34 -5.26
CA PRO A 89 15.21 2.80 -5.54
C PRO A 89 15.20 1.30 -5.26
N ASN A 90 14.09 0.80 -4.72
CA ASN A 90 13.89 -0.62 -4.50
C ASN A 90 12.40 -0.99 -4.59
N LEU A 91 12.11 -2.20 -5.03
CA LEU A 91 10.76 -2.76 -5.03
C LEU A 91 10.68 -3.85 -3.98
N GLY A 92 9.84 -3.63 -2.96
CA GLY A 92 9.48 -4.66 -1.99
C GLY A 92 8.14 -5.29 -2.30
N PHE A 93 7.80 -6.29 -1.50
CA PHE A 93 6.42 -6.74 -1.33
C PHE A 93 6.15 -6.91 0.16
N GLY A 94 4.90 -6.92 0.58
CA GLY A 94 4.61 -7.15 1.98
C GLY A 94 3.15 -7.00 2.35
N ILE A 95 2.90 -7.18 3.65
CA ILE A 95 1.58 -7.04 4.24
C ILE A 95 1.54 -5.71 4.96
N SER A 96 0.50 -4.92 4.71
CA SER A 96 0.20 -3.70 5.49
C SER A 96 -1.18 -3.84 6.14
N ALA A 97 -1.27 -3.48 7.40
CA ALA A 97 -2.53 -3.36 8.13
C ALA A 97 -2.69 -1.90 8.58
N ALA A 98 -3.91 -1.40 8.58
CA ALA A 98 -4.22 -0.08 9.11
C ALA A 98 -5.48 -0.09 9.97
N PHE A 99 -5.47 0.76 10.99
CA PHE A 99 -6.59 1.11 11.83
C PHE A 99 -6.75 2.63 11.81
N HIS A 100 -7.89 3.12 11.32
CA HIS A 100 -8.06 4.51 10.92
C HIS A 100 -6.94 4.94 9.95
N HIS A 101 -6.08 5.86 10.37
CA HIS A 101 -4.96 6.39 9.60
C HIS A 101 -3.61 5.78 10.00
N LEU A 102 -3.53 5.03 11.11
CA LEU A 102 -2.29 4.40 11.54
C LEU A 102 -2.07 3.11 10.75
N ALA A 103 -0.93 3.00 10.08
CA ALA A 103 -0.53 1.81 9.33
C ALA A 103 0.69 1.13 9.96
N LEU A 104 0.64 -0.20 10.04
CA LEU A 104 1.76 -1.09 10.36
C LEU A 104 2.06 -1.93 9.13
N GLN A 105 3.33 -2.13 8.82
CA GLN A 105 3.76 -2.86 7.64
C GLN A 105 4.89 -3.84 7.95
N LEU A 106 4.78 -5.03 7.36
CA LEU A 106 5.83 -6.04 7.30
C LEU A 106 6.30 -6.16 5.85
N PRO A 107 7.29 -5.35 5.43
CA PRO A 107 7.87 -5.42 4.10
C PRO A 107 8.95 -6.50 4.00
N PHE A 108 9.12 -7.01 2.79
CA PHE A 108 10.20 -7.91 2.40
C PHE A 108 10.91 -7.32 1.18
N TYR A 109 12.23 -7.19 1.29
CA TYR A 109 13.06 -6.63 0.24
C TYR A 109 14.16 -7.60 -0.17
N TYR A 110 14.34 -7.78 -1.47
CA TYR A 110 15.42 -8.59 -2.01
C TYR A 110 16.68 -7.74 -2.17
N ASN A 111 17.76 -8.17 -1.53
CA ASN A 111 19.09 -7.68 -1.86
C ASN A 111 19.68 -8.59 -2.92
N ALA A 112 20.10 -8.00 -4.04
CA ALA A 112 20.70 -8.73 -5.13
C ALA A 112 22.02 -9.42 -4.71
N LYS A 113 22.34 -10.52 -5.40
CA LYS A 113 23.63 -11.19 -5.29
C LYS A 113 24.75 -10.21 -5.67
N THR A 114 25.86 -10.28 -4.94
CA THR A 114 27.11 -9.59 -5.26
C THR A 114 28.21 -10.61 -5.57
N THR A 115 29.41 -10.15 -5.90
CA THR A 115 30.58 -11.01 -6.10
C THR A 115 31.01 -11.77 -4.84
N VAL A 116 30.64 -11.27 -3.66
CA VAL A 116 31.10 -11.79 -2.36
C VAL A 116 29.98 -12.24 -1.41
N LYS A 117 28.71 -12.01 -1.76
CA LYS A 117 27.53 -12.37 -0.94
C LYS A 117 26.36 -12.85 -1.80
N ASN A 118 25.67 -13.89 -1.33
CA ASN A 118 24.43 -14.36 -1.93
C ASN A 118 23.29 -13.34 -1.79
N GLY A 119 22.41 -13.33 -2.79
CA GLY A 119 21.18 -12.55 -2.70
C GLY A 119 20.22 -13.16 -1.69
N LYS A 120 19.46 -12.32 -0.99
CA LYS A 120 18.54 -12.76 0.06
C LYS A 120 17.38 -11.79 0.26
N TRP A 121 16.25 -12.34 0.67
CA TRP A 121 15.12 -11.57 1.16
C TRP A 121 15.36 -11.15 2.61
N ASN A 122 15.03 -9.90 2.91
CA ASN A 122 15.15 -9.34 4.26
C ASN A 122 13.77 -8.85 4.71
N PRO A 123 13.22 -9.42 5.79
CA PRO A 123 12.03 -8.87 6.43
C PRO A 123 12.39 -7.56 7.12
N GLY A 124 11.46 -6.62 7.09
CA GLY A 124 11.52 -5.36 7.81
C GLY A 124 10.27 -5.12 8.63
N ILE A 125 10.22 -3.93 9.21
CA ILE A 125 9.04 -3.40 9.89
C ILE A 125 8.93 -1.90 9.59
N GLY A 126 7.70 -1.43 9.40
CA GLY A 126 7.42 -0.03 9.14
C GLY A 126 6.15 0.46 9.82
N LEU A 127 6.13 1.74 10.09
CA LEU A 127 4.97 2.49 10.57
C LEU A 127 4.67 3.60 9.57
N GLY A 128 3.38 3.88 9.38
CA GLY A 128 2.98 4.82 8.37
C GLY A 128 1.60 5.42 8.58
N TYR A 129 1.22 6.21 7.59
CA TYR A 129 -0.06 6.89 7.52
C TYR A 129 -0.85 6.36 6.32
N LYS A 130 -2.13 6.08 6.55
CA LYS A 130 -3.12 5.79 5.51
C LYS A 130 -4.00 7.03 5.32
N PHE A 131 -4.02 7.56 4.10
CA PHE A 131 -4.86 8.70 3.72
C PHE A 131 -6.35 8.33 3.60
#